data_AF-A0A2W4U9S1-F1
#
_entry.id   AF-A0A2W4U9S1-F1
#
_cell.length_a   1.000
_cell.length_b   1.000
_cell.length_c   1.000
_cell.angle_alpha   90.00
_cell.angle_beta   90.00
_cell.angle_gamma   90.00
#
_symmetry.space_group_name_H-M   'P 1'
#
loop_
_entity.id
_entity.type
_entity.pdbx_description
1 polymer ?
#
loop_
_entity_poly.entity_id
_entity_poly.type
_entity_poly.pdbx_seq_one_letter_code
_entity_poly.pdbx_strand_id
1 'polypeptide(L)'
;MFNQRDQQRSRVYAWEKTASSKLTRMLDGQASVHRHHDPEFETIAQCSDFLAPIWSAERGRYGRVRVPMPTIERPSWGQRRALAHWDHRITLPKWARNRWVILHEAAHRLTPGDEAHGPRFVGVLIGLLARHGGYDANELMATADEAGVKYHVRSIGSVPVLSLPERLHRLLPVQEMEAAFELDVSWRQVRGASLQLVRAGLAIWKRDRLLPIDRQLECGLAL
;
A
#
# COMPACT_ATOMS: atom_id res chain seq x y z
N MET A 1 -11.09 33.96 1.49
CA MET A 1 -11.46 32.63 0.93
C MET A 1 -10.34 31.65 1.27
N PHE A 2 -10.55 30.75 2.22
CA PHE A 2 -9.59 29.67 2.48
C PHE A 2 -9.58 28.71 1.29
N ASN A 3 -8.41 28.51 0.69
CA ASN A 3 -8.24 27.72 -0.53
C ASN A 3 -8.53 26.25 -0.24
N GLN A 4 -9.67 25.72 -0.71
CA GLN A 4 -10.07 24.32 -0.50
C GLN A 4 -8.99 23.30 -0.93
N ARG A 5 -8.12 23.69 -1.88
CA ARG A 5 -6.97 22.88 -2.34
C ARG A 5 -5.96 22.58 -1.23
N ASP A 6 -5.67 23.57 -0.37
CA ASP A 6 -4.71 23.38 0.72
C ASP A 6 -5.27 22.46 1.81
N GLN A 7 -6.59 22.52 2.07
CA GLN A 7 -7.24 21.64 3.04
C GLN A 7 -7.20 20.17 2.61
N GLN A 8 -7.53 19.88 1.34
CA GLN A 8 -7.47 18.51 0.82
C GLN A 8 -6.04 17.94 0.89
N ARG A 9 -5.03 18.71 0.49
CA ARG A 9 -3.63 18.28 0.53
C ARG A 9 -3.18 17.91 1.94
N SER A 10 -3.49 18.75 2.93
CA SER A 10 -3.15 18.46 4.32
C SER A 10 -3.84 17.20 4.85
N ARG A 11 -5.10 16.96 4.45
CA ARG A 11 -5.82 15.72 4.80
C ARG A 11 -5.18 14.50 4.16
N VAL A 12 -4.77 14.57 2.90
CA VAL A 12 -4.09 13.47 2.21
C VAL A 12 -2.80 13.09 2.96
N TYR A 13 -1.94 14.05 3.32
CA TYR A 13 -0.73 13.74 4.08
C TYR A 13 -1.03 13.15 5.48
N ALA A 14 -2.06 13.65 6.17
CA ALA A 14 -2.47 13.09 7.45
C ALA A 14 -3.01 11.66 7.32
N TRP A 15 -3.79 11.41 6.26
CA TRP A 15 -4.30 10.09 5.91
C TRP A 15 -3.16 9.12 5.58
N GLU A 16 -2.24 9.47 4.69
CA GLU A 16 -1.13 8.59 4.29
C GLU A 16 -0.25 8.19 5.48
N LYS A 17 0.06 9.16 6.36
CA LYS A 17 0.79 8.89 7.61
C LYS A 17 0.04 7.89 8.49
N THR A 18 -1.28 8.05 8.62
CA THR A 18 -2.11 7.19 9.44
C THR A 18 -2.25 5.80 8.82
N ALA A 19 -2.64 5.73 7.55
CA ALA A 19 -2.91 4.50 6.82
C ALA A 19 -1.66 3.62 6.72
N SER A 20 -0.52 4.17 6.32
CA SER A 20 0.75 3.41 6.28
C SER A 20 1.13 2.82 7.66
N SER A 21 0.87 3.55 8.74
CA SER A 21 1.22 3.10 10.09
C SER A 21 0.25 2.10 10.72
N LYS A 22 -0.97 1.96 10.17
CA LYS A 22 -2.05 1.15 10.75
C LYS A 22 -2.44 -0.04 9.89
N LEU A 23 -2.48 0.15 8.58
CA LEU A 23 -2.98 -0.87 7.67
C LEU A 23 -1.92 -1.95 7.46
N THR A 24 -2.39 -3.19 7.55
CA THR A 24 -1.60 -4.34 7.15
C THR A 24 -1.44 -4.34 5.63
N ARG A 25 -0.32 -4.82 5.12
CA ARG A 25 -0.14 -5.17 3.71
C ARG A 25 0.26 -6.63 3.59
N MET A 26 -0.15 -7.25 2.50
CA MET A 26 0.24 -8.60 2.12
C MET A 26 1.26 -8.51 1.00
N LEU A 27 2.52 -8.86 1.29
CA LEU A 27 3.58 -8.96 0.29
C LEU A 27 4.18 -10.37 0.37
N ASP A 28 4.25 -11.05 -0.76
CA ASP A 28 4.85 -12.40 -0.86
C ASP A 28 4.30 -13.40 0.17
N GLY A 29 2.99 -13.29 0.46
CA GLY A 29 2.29 -14.13 1.45
C GLY A 29 2.51 -13.74 2.91
N GLN A 30 3.25 -12.65 3.19
CA GLN A 30 3.52 -12.16 4.54
C GLN A 30 2.70 -10.91 4.85
N ALA A 31 2.03 -10.94 6.01
CA ALA A 31 1.36 -9.78 6.59
C ALA A 31 2.39 -8.90 7.32
N SER A 32 2.41 -7.60 6.99
CA SER A 32 3.26 -6.63 7.70
C SER A 32 2.60 -5.25 7.77
N VAL A 33 3.00 -4.45 8.74
CA VAL A 33 2.69 -3.01 8.78
C VAL A 33 3.97 -2.25 8.45
N HIS A 34 3.90 -1.25 7.59
CA HIS A 34 5.08 -0.50 7.14
C HIS A 34 4.88 1.01 7.21
N ARG A 35 5.68 1.68 8.04
CA ARG A 35 5.54 3.12 8.22
C ARG A 35 6.15 3.85 7.04
N HIS A 36 5.47 4.91 6.61
CA HIS A 36 5.89 5.78 5.50
C HIS A 36 7.30 6.37 5.59
N HIS A 37 7.95 6.34 6.76
CA HIS A 37 9.31 6.87 6.98
C HIS A 37 10.40 5.79 7.06
N ASP A 38 10.01 4.52 7.05
CA ASP A 38 10.95 3.41 7.11
C ASP A 38 11.40 3.11 5.66
N PRO A 39 12.71 3.09 5.37
CA PRO A 39 13.17 2.73 4.04
C PRO A 39 13.02 1.21 3.79
N GLU A 40 12.58 0.83 2.59
CA GLU A 40 12.58 -0.56 2.10
C GLU A 40 13.71 -0.82 1.11
N PHE A 41 14.17 0.23 0.43
CA PHE A 41 15.19 0.15 -0.60
C PHE A 41 16.41 0.97 -0.17
N GLU A 42 17.59 0.36 -0.28
CA GLU A 42 18.84 1.01 0.09
C GLU A 42 19.33 1.96 -1.01
N THR A 43 19.09 1.60 -2.27
CA THR A 43 19.64 2.30 -3.43
C THR A 43 18.56 2.90 -4.33
N ILE A 44 18.95 3.89 -5.13
CA ILE A 44 18.08 4.46 -6.17
C ILE A 44 17.82 3.44 -7.29
N ALA A 45 18.80 2.58 -7.60
CA ALA A 45 18.64 1.51 -8.58
C ALA A 45 17.48 0.58 -8.20
N GLN A 46 17.45 0.09 -6.94
CA GLN A 46 16.33 -0.71 -6.43
C GLN A 46 14.97 0.00 -6.51
N CYS A 47 14.94 1.32 -6.27
CA CYS A 47 13.71 2.10 -6.43
C CYS A 47 13.25 2.13 -7.90
N SER A 48 14.19 2.31 -8.83
CA SER A 48 13.92 2.32 -10.27
C SER A 48 13.47 0.94 -10.76
N ASP A 49 14.14 -0.12 -10.31
CA ASP A 49 13.81 -1.52 -10.64
C ASP A 49 12.41 -1.88 -10.14
N PHE A 50 12.02 -1.41 -8.96
CA PHE A 50 10.66 -1.56 -8.45
C PHE A 50 9.63 -0.80 -9.31
N LEU A 51 9.91 0.47 -9.65
CA LEU A 51 8.95 1.30 -10.37
C LEU A 51 8.78 0.91 -11.85
N ALA A 52 9.83 0.41 -12.50
CA ALA A 52 9.84 0.16 -13.94
C ALA A 52 8.72 -0.77 -14.45
N PRO A 53 8.53 -1.98 -13.90
CA PRO A 53 7.45 -2.86 -14.36
C PRO A 53 6.06 -2.27 -14.06
N ILE A 54 5.91 -1.56 -12.92
CA ILE A 54 4.66 -0.93 -12.50
C ILE A 54 4.30 0.20 -13.47
N TRP A 55 5.25 1.06 -13.80
CA TRP A 55 5.03 2.17 -14.72
C TRP A 55 4.57 1.66 -16.09
N SER A 56 5.23 0.61 -16.60
CA SER A 56 4.88 -0.01 -17.87
C SER A 56 3.44 -0.52 -17.87
N ALA A 57 3.02 -1.20 -16.79
CA ALA A 57 1.68 -1.76 -16.65
C ALA A 57 0.59 -0.70 -16.43
N GLU A 58 0.89 0.39 -15.70
CA GLU A 58 -0.12 1.34 -15.23
C GLU A 58 -0.30 2.56 -16.14
N ARG A 59 0.74 3.00 -16.87
CA ARG A 59 0.65 4.22 -17.68
C ARG A 59 -0.47 4.17 -18.73
N GLY A 60 -0.76 2.99 -19.27
CA GLY A 60 -1.86 2.81 -20.23
C GLY A 60 -3.23 3.03 -19.60
N ARG A 61 -3.43 2.53 -18.37
CA ARG A 61 -4.68 2.65 -17.62
C ARG A 61 -5.10 4.09 -17.41
N TYR A 62 -4.13 5.00 -17.28
CA TYR A 62 -4.36 6.41 -16.99
C TYR A 62 -4.18 7.32 -18.21
N GLY A 63 -4.17 6.77 -19.43
CA GLY A 63 -4.05 7.56 -20.67
C GLY A 63 -2.67 8.18 -20.86
N ARG A 64 -1.63 7.63 -20.22
CA ARG A 64 -0.24 8.09 -20.25
C ARG A 64 0.69 7.18 -21.06
N VAL A 65 0.17 6.43 -22.03
CA VAL A 65 0.94 5.47 -22.86
C VAL A 65 2.21 6.08 -23.46
N ARG A 66 2.14 7.34 -23.91
CA ARG A 66 3.25 8.06 -24.55
C ARG A 66 4.18 8.77 -23.56
N VAL A 67 3.88 8.75 -22.27
CA VAL A 67 4.72 9.38 -21.26
C VAL A 67 5.86 8.42 -20.88
N PRO A 68 7.13 8.85 -20.98
CA PRO A 68 8.25 8.03 -20.58
C PRO A 68 8.21 7.76 -19.07
N MET A 69 8.90 6.70 -18.64
CA MET A 69 9.06 6.43 -17.22
C MET A 69 9.81 7.58 -16.54
N PRO A 70 9.37 8.02 -15.35
CA PRO A 70 10.09 9.02 -14.60
C PRO A 70 11.47 8.49 -14.16
N THR A 71 12.50 9.31 -14.31
CA THR A 71 13.85 8.99 -13.81
C THR A 71 13.88 9.20 -12.29
N ILE A 72 14.33 8.19 -11.53
CA ILE A 72 14.56 8.33 -10.09
C ILE A 72 16.00 8.78 -9.85
N GLU A 73 16.16 9.88 -9.13
CA GLU A 73 17.44 10.53 -8.86
C GLU A 73 17.68 10.74 -7.37
N ARG A 74 18.94 10.96 -7.00
CA ARG A 74 19.29 11.43 -5.66
C ARG A 74 18.82 12.88 -5.50
N PRO A 75 18.33 13.27 -4.32
CA PRO A 75 17.99 14.66 -4.05
C PRO A 75 19.24 15.55 -4.14
N SER A 76 19.05 16.82 -4.50
CA SER A 76 20.10 17.83 -4.43
C SER A 76 20.49 18.14 -2.97
N TRP A 77 21.65 18.77 -2.77
CA TRP A 77 22.13 19.11 -1.43
C TRP A 77 21.10 20.01 -0.70
N GLY A 78 20.65 19.58 0.48
CA GLY A 78 19.65 20.29 1.28
C GLY A 78 18.19 19.90 1.04
N GLN A 79 17.87 19.11 0.01
CA GLN A 79 16.50 18.63 -0.19
C GLN A 79 16.12 17.55 0.83
N ARG A 80 15.10 17.84 1.64
CA ARG A 80 14.63 16.96 2.73
C ARG A 80 13.36 16.16 2.42
N ARG A 81 12.73 16.40 1.26
CA ARG A 81 11.43 15.83 0.86
C ARG A 81 11.57 14.97 -0.39
N ALA A 82 10.74 13.93 -0.50
CA ALA A 82 10.49 13.30 -1.80
C ALA A 82 9.75 14.30 -2.69
N LEU A 83 10.12 14.34 -3.97
CA LEU A 83 9.50 15.26 -4.95
C LEU A 83 9.46 14.62 -6.34
N ALA A 84 8.27 14.61 -6.95
CA ALA A 84 8.08 14.49 -8.38
C ALA A 84 8.12 15.88 -9.05
N HIS A 85 9.19 16.14 -9.79
CA HIS A 85 9.47 17.41 -10.49
C HIS A 85 8.64 17.55 -11.76
N TRP A 86 8.33 18.78 -12.18
CA TRP A 86 7.53 19.06 -13.39
C TRP A 86 8.12 18.42 -14.66
N ASP A 87 9.44 18.30 -14.75
CA ASP A 87 10.21 17.67 -15.82
C ASP A 87 10.23 16.13 -15.79
N HIS A 88 9.29 15.52 -15.04
CA HIS A 88 9.10 14.07 -14.93
C HIS A 88 10.19 13.33 -14.15
N ARG A 89 11.07 14.02 -13.42
CA ARG A 89 12.00 13.36 -12.49
C ARG A 89 11.34 13.10 -11.13
N ILE A 90 11.79 12.07 -10.43
CA ILE A 90 11.46 11.78 -9.04
C ILE A 90 12.75 11.82 -8.22
N THR A 91 12.77 12.54 -7.11
CA THR A 91 13.93 12.63 -6.22
C THR A 91 13.59 12.06 -4.85
N LEU A 92 14.38 11.08 -4.39
CA LEU A 92 14.08 10.31 -3.17
C LEU A 92 15.20 10.41 -2.12
N PRO A 93 15.01 11.15 -1.01
CA PRO A 93 15.90 11.03 0.15
C PRO A 93 15.84 9.62 0.75
N LYS A 94 16.85 9.23 1.55
CA LYS A 94 16.97 7.85 2.07
C LYS A 94 15.68 7.33 2.74
N TRP A 95 15.07 8.13 3.62
CA TRP A 95 13.84 7.74 4.34
C TRP A 95 12.65 7.47 3.41
N ALA A 96 12.63 8.10 2.23
CA ALA A 96 11.54 8.04 1.26
C ALA A 96 11.67 6.86 0.28
N ARG A 97 12.68 6.02 0.44
CA ARG A 97 12.93 4.87 -0.44
C ARG A 97 12.10 3.68 0.01
N ASN A 98 10.78 3.82 -0.05
CA ASN A 98 9.84 2.75 0.22
C ASN A 98 8.73 2.73 -0.83
N ARG A 99 8.04 1.60 -0.93
CA ARG A 99 7.03 1.37 -1.97
C ARG A 99 5.90 2.41 -1.89
N TRP A 100 5.44 2.78 -0.70
CA TRP A 100 4.37 3.75 -0.53
C TRP A 100 4.74 5.10 -1.16
N VAL A 101 5.89 5.65 -0.78
CA VAL A 101 6.35 6.94 -1.31
C VAL A 101 6.62 6.86 -2.81
N ILE A 102 7.24 5.79 -3.30
CA ILE A 102 7.50 5.63 -4.73
C ILE A 102 6.17 5.61 -5.53
N LEU A 103 5.16 4.90 -5.02
CA LEU A 103 3.83 4.85 -5.63
C LEU A 103 3.09 6.20 -5.54
N HIS A 104 3.27 6.95 -4.45
CA HIS A 104 2.80 8.33 -4.33
C HIS A 104 3.37 9.23 -5.43
N GLU A 105 4.69 9.23 -5.60
CA GLU A 105 5.34 10.05 -6.62
C GLU A 105 4.97 9.58 -8.04
N ALA A 106 4.80 8.27 -8.25
CA ALA A 106 4.28 7.73 -9.50
C ALA A 106 2.84 8.20 -9.78
N ALA A 107 1.98 8.26 -8.75
CA ALA A 107 0.62 8.77 -8.90
C ALA A 107 0.60 10.21 -9.40
N HIS A 108 1.48 11.09 -8.87
CA HIS A 108 1.63 12.46 -9.40
C HIS A 108 1.97 12.51 -10.89
N ARG A 109 2.76 11.54 -11.38
CA ARG A 109 3.13 11.47 -12.80
C ARG A 109 2.03 10.88 -13.68
N LEU A 110 1.18 10.02 -13.11
CA LEU A 110 0.06 9.41 -13.82
C LEU A 110 -1.14 10.36 -13.91
N THR A 111 -1.33 11.26 -12.94
CA THR A 111 -2.39 12.26 -12.97
C THR A 111 -2.03 13.55 -13.71
N PRO A 112 -3.01 14.32 -14.21
CA PRO A 112 -2.80 15.70 -14.61
C PRO A 112 -2.21 16.57 -13.48
N GLY A 113 -1.34 17.53 -13.83
CA GLY A 113 -0.56 18.31 -12.85
C GLY A 113 -1.37 19.31 -12.02
N ASP A 114 -2.58 19.65 -12.47
CA ASP A 114 -3.54 20.51 -11.76
C ASP A 114 -4.25 19.80 -10.60
N GLU A 115 -4.11 18.48 -10.48
CA GLU A 115 -4.72 17.64 -9.46
C GLU A 115 -3.74 17.15 -8.38
N ALA A 116 -2.72 17.95 -8.05
CA ALA A 116 -1.59 17.56 -7.21
C ALA A 116 -1.95 16.66 -6.00
N HIS A 117 -3.05 16.89 -5.29
CA HIS A 117 -3.60 15.95 -4.29
C HIS A 117 -5.13 15.86 -4.36
N GLY A 118 -5.68 16.04 -5.57
CA GLY A 118 -7.12 16.03 -5.83
C GLY A 118 -7.72 14.62 -5.80
N PRO A 119 -9.06 14.50 -5.95
CA PRO A 119 -9.73 13.21 -5.90
C PRO A 119 -9.19 12.17 -6.90
N ARG A 120 -8.78 12.54 -8.12
CA ARG A 120 -8.21 11.54 -9.04
C ARG A 120 -6.83 11.08 -8.61
N PHE A 121 -5.99 11.97 -8.08
CA PHE A 121 -4.69 11.59 -7.49
C PHE A 121 -4.88 10.54 -6.41
N VAL A 122 -5.79 10.78 -5.46
CA VAL A 122 -6.04 9.82 -4.38
C VAL A 122 -6.58 8.50 -4.93
N GLY A 123 -7.50 8.54 -5.91
CA GLY A 123 -7.98 7.32 -6.55
C GLY A 123 -6.87 6.51 -7.23
N VAL A 124 -5.97 7.17 -7.98
CA VAL A 124 -4.80 6.52 -8.59
C VAL A 124 -3.89 5.91 -7.52
N LEU A 125 -3.60 6.67 -6.46
CA LEU A 125 -2.74 6.21 -5.36
C LEU A 125 -3.33 4.96 -4.67
N ILE A 126 -4.63 4.95 -4.36
CA ILE A 126 -5.31 3.77 -3.79
C ILE A 126 -5.16 2.56 -4.73
N GLY A 127 -5.43 2.75 -6.03
CA GLY A 127 -5.31 1.67 -7.01
C GLY A 127 -3.88 1.11 -7.11
N LEU A 128 -2.87 1.98 -7.07
CA LEU A 128 -1.46 1.58 -7.08
C LEU A 128 -1.07 0.84 -5.80
N LEU A 129 -1.44 1.35 -4.62
CA LEU A 129 -1.17 0.70 -3.34
C LEU A 129 -1.84 -0.68 -3.23
N ALA A 130 -3.05 -0.82 -3.78
CA ALA A 130 -3.75 -2.10 -3.78
C ALA A 130 -3.12 -3.12 -4.73
N ARG A 131 -2.74 -2.71 -5.96
CA ARG A 131 -2.15 -3.62 -6.95
C ARG A 131 -0.68 -3.95 -6.69
N HIS A 132 0.10 -3.01 -6.17
CA HIS A 132 1.56 -3.09 -6.13
C HIS A 132 2.16 -2.87 -4.73
N GLY A 133 1.37 -2.38 -3.79
CA GLY A 133 1.77 -2.17 -2.39
C GLY A 133 1.28 -3.25 -1.43
N GLY A 134 0.40 -4.15 -1.87
CA GLY A 134 -0.17 -5.23 -1.05
C GLY A 134 -1.27 -4.79 -0.09
N TYR A 135 -1.80 -3.58 -0.24
CA TYR A 135 -2.87 -3.07 0.62
C TYR A 135 -4.25 -3.52 0.16
N ASP A 136 -5.21 -3.57 1.09
CA ASP A 136 -6.60 -3.76 0.72
C ASP A 136 -7.21 -2.41 0.30
N ALA A 137 -7.86 -2.39 -0.87
CA ALA A 137 -8.44 -1.16 -1.41
C ALA A 137 -9.62 -0.65 -0.57
N ASN A 138 -10.41 -1.53 0.03
CA ASN A 138 -11.57 -1.13 0.85
C ASN A 138 -11.09 -0.51 2.16
N GLU A 139 -10.05 -1.05 2.79
CA GLU A 139 -9.45 -0.45 3.98
C GLU A 139 -8.82 0.93 3.68
N LEU A 140 -8.15 1.07 2.53
CA LEU A 140 -7.61 2.37 2.09
C LEU A 140 -8.74 3.40 1.86
N MET A 141 -9.85 2.99 1.25
CA MET A 141 -11.02 3.84 1.04
C MET A 141 -11.70 4.21 2.37
N ALA A 142 -11.92 3.23 3.26
CA ALA A 142 -12.53 3.47 4.57
C ALA A 142 -11.71 4.46 5.40
N THR A 143 -10.38 4.28 5.47
CA THR A 143 -9.50 5.23 6.18
C THR A 143 -9.44 6.61 5.51
N ALA A 144 -9.60 6.68 4.18
CA ALA A 144 -9.72 7.95 3.48
C ALA A 144 -11.03 8.67 3.81
N ASP A 145 -12.15 7.94 3.86
CA ASP A 145 -13.47 8.46 4.25
C ASP A 145 -13.47 8.97 5.69
N GLU A 146 -12.91 8.21 6.63
CA GLU A 146 -12.71 8.62 8.03
C GLU A 146 -11.87 9.91 8.14
N ALA A 147 -10.84 10.05 7.30
CA ALA A 147 -9.99 11.23 7.25
C ALA A 147 -10.62 12.42 6.48
N GLY A 148 -11.82 12.24 5.91
CA GLY A 148 -12.47 13.23 5.06
C GLY A 148 -11.67 13.56 3.80
N VAL A 149 -10.90 12.60 3.28
CA VAL A 149 -10.13 12.68 2.05
C VAL A 149 -11.02 12.28 0.88
N LYS A 150 -11.22 13.21 -0.06
CA LYS A 150 -11.96 12.91 -1.28
C LYS A 150 -11.13 12.06 -2.24
N TYR A 151 -11.75 11.05 -2.85
CA TYR A 151 -11.15 10.23 -3.91
C TYR A 151 -12.15 9.96 -5.03
N HIS A 152 -11.63 9.71 -6.23
CA HIS A 152 -12.42 9.39 -7.42
C HIS A 152 -12.39 7.88 -7.66
N VAL A 153 -13.48 7.19 -7.34
CA VAL A 153 -13.58 5.71 -7.40
C VAL A 153 -13.17 5.14 -8.75
N ARG A 154 -13.55 5.75 -9.87
CA ARG A 154 -13.18 5.24 -11.21
C ARG A 154 -11.68 5.30 -11.48
N SER A 155 -10.95 6.22 -10.82
CA SER A 155 -9.49 6.29 -10.92
C SER A 155 -8.78 5.18 -10.14
N ILE A 156 -9.45 4.49 -9.22
CA ILE A 156 -8.90 3.31 -8.53
C ILE A 156 -8.72 2.16 -9.53
N GLY A 157 -9.71 1.97 -10.41
CA GLY A 157 -9.74 0.89 -11.39
C GLY A 157 -9.93 -0.49 -10.75
N SER A 158 -9.74 -1.55 -11.54
CA SER A 158 -9.78 -2.92 -11.03
C SER A 158 -8.61 -3.16 -10.07
N VAL A 159 -8.91 -3.72 -8.90
CA VAL A 159 -7.94 -4.07 -7.86
C VAL A 159 -8.12 -5.55 -7.49
N PRO A 160 -7.07 -6.21 -6.96
CA PRO A 160 -7.18 -7.57 -6.47
C PRO A 160 -8.20 -7.62 -5.33
N VAL A 161 -9.07 -8.64 -5.35
CA VAL A 161 -9.96 -8.94 -4.23
C VAL A 161 -9.30 -10.01 -3.39
N LEU A 162 -9.05 -9.71 -2.12
CA LEU A 162 -8.44 -10.67 -1.21
C LEU A 162 -9.39 -11.85 -0.97
N SER A 163 -8.83 -13.05 -1.07
CA SER A 163 -9.51 -14.28 -0.69
C SER A 163 -9.77 -14.31 0.82
N LEU A 164 -10.72 -15.15 1.26
CA LEU A 164 -11.03 -15.26 2.69
C LEU A 164 -9.80 -15.66 3.55
N PRO A 165 -8.92 -16.60 3.15
CA PRO A 165 -7.68 -16.88 3.88
C PRO A 165 -6.77 -15.65 3.99
N GLU A 166 -6.61 -14.86 2.93
CA GLU A 166 -5.78 -13.65 2.97
C GLU A 166 -6.37 -12.59 3.91
N ARG A 167 -7.69 -12.38 3.83
CA ARG A 167 -8.40 -11.48 4.76
C ARG A 167 -8.24 -11.95 6.21
N LEU A 168 -8.36 -13.26 6.47
CA LEU A 168 -8.16 -13.84 7.79
C LEU A 168 -6.70 -13.69 8.27
N HIS A 169 -5.71 -13.86 7.40
CA HIS A 169 -4.29 -13.72 7.72
C HIS A 169 -3.99 -12.29 8.24
N ARG A 170 -4.65 -11.27 7.67
CA ARG A 170 -4.46 -9.88 8.08
C ARG A 170 -4.98 -9.56 9.47
N LEU A 171 -5.93 -10.36 9.99
CA LEU A 171 -6.50 -10.21 11.33
C LEU A 171 -5.67 -10.89 12.41
N LEU A 172 -4.67 -11.72 12.06
CA LEU A 172 -3.93 -12.48 13.06
C LEU A 172 -3.13 -11.55 14.00
N PRO A 173 -3.06 -11.86 15.31
CA PRO A 173 -3.71 -12.99 15.99
C PRO A 173 -5.20 -12.72 16.29
N VAL A 174 -6.08 -13.72 16.09
CA VAL A 174 -7.54 -13.53 16.23
C VAL A 174 -8.25 -14.78 16.78
N GLN A 175 -9.39 -14.58 17.44
CA GLN A 175 -10.32 -15.66 17.78
C GLN A 175 -11.26 -15.98 16.61
N GLU A 176 -11.76 -17.21 16.54
CA GLU A 176 -12.59 -17.65 15.41
C GLU A 176 -13.88 -16.83 15.26
N MET A 177 -14.57 -16.56 16.38
CA MET A 177 -15.82 -15.78 16.39
C MET A 177 -15.59 -14.29 16.10
N GLU A 178 -14.48 -13.74 16.61
CA GLU A 178 -14.08 -12.36 16.34
C GLU A 178 -13.76 -12.17 14.85
N ALA A 179 -12.99 -13.09 14.25
CA ALA A 179 -12.73 -13.08 12.82
C ALA A 179 -14.01 -13.23 11.99
N ALA A 180 -14.97 -14.07 12.43
CA ALA A 180 -16.24 -14.24 11.74
C ALA A 180 -17.04 -12.92 11.70
N PHE A 181 -17.07 -12.20 12.83
CA PHE A 181 -17.68 -10.89 12.94
C PHE A 181 -16.96 -9.84 12.06
N GLU A 182 -15.65 -9.70 12.20
CA GLU A 182 -14.85 -8.70 11.45
C GLU A 182 -14.87 -8.93 9.94
N LEU A 183 -14.92 -10.19 9.49
CA LEU A 183 -14.94 -10.54 8.07
C LEU A 183 -16.34 -10.57 7.46
N ASP A 184 -17.38 -10.45 8.30
CA ASP A 184 -18.79 -10.63 7.97
C ASP A 184 -19.06 -11.97 7.25
N VAL A 185 -18.62 -13.06 7.90
CA VAL A 185 -18.79 -14.44 7.39
C VAL A 185 -19.16 -15.40 8.53
N SER A 186 -19.60 -16.61 8.19
CA SER A 186 -19.84 -17.63 9.22
C SER A 186 -18.54 -18.16 9.83
N TRP A 187 -18.58 -18.55 11.11
CA TRP A 187 -17.45 -19.19 11.79
C TRP A 187 -16.93 -20.44 11.03
N ARG A 188 -17.81 -21.18 10.34
CA ARG A 188 -17.42 -22.33 9.51
C ARG A 188 -16.53 -21.93 8.33
N GLN A 189 -16.80 -20.77 7.72
CA GLN A 189 -15.96 -20.23 6.65
C GLN A 189 -14.61 -19.78 7.21
N VAL A 190 -14.58 -19.15 8.39
CA VAL A 190 -13.33 -18.83 9.10
C VAL A 190 -12.53 -20.10 9.38
N ARG A 191 -13.18 -21.16 9.91
CA ARG A 191 -12.55 -22.46 10.15
C ARG A 191 -11.94 -23.03 8.88
N GLY A 192 -12.68 -23.03 7.78
CA GLY A 192 -12.19 -23.50 6.48
C GLY A 192 -10.99 -22.71 5.98
N ALA A 193 -11.02 -21.38 6.09
CA ALA A 193 -9.90 -20.50 5.74
C ALA A 193 -8.68 -20.72 6.65
N SER A 194 -8.91 -20.91 7.96
CA SER A 194 -7.83 -21.17 8.93
C SER A 194 -7.06 -22.43 8.59
N LEU A 195 -7.74 -23.49 8.13
CA LEU A 195 -7.09 -24.74 7.72
C LEU A 195 -6.16 -24.52 6.52
N GLN A 196 -6.49 -23.61 5.61
CA GLN A 196 -5.61 -23.26 4.49
C GLN A 196 -4.34 -22.55 4.99
N LEU A 197 -4.49 -21.60 5.92
CA LEU A 197 -3.34 -20.90 6.54
C LEU A 197 -2.44 -21.85 7.33
N VAL A 198 -3.03 -22.79 8.08
CA VAL A 198 -2.29 -23.81 8.83
C VAL A 198 -1.53 -24.75 7.88
N ARG A 199 -2.19 -25.23 6.83
CA ARG A 199 -1.55 -26.10 5.81
C ARG A 199 -0.43 -25.38 5.06
N ALA A 200 -0.56 -24.08 4.84
CA ALA A 200 0.48 -23.26 4.21
C ALA A 200 1.64 -22.91 5.17
N GLY A 201 1.57 -23.32 6.45
CA GLY A 201 2.58 -22.96 7.45
C GLY A 201 2.65 -21.44 7.68
N LEU A 202 1.50 -20.77 7.65
CA LEU A 202 1.35 -19.34 7.91
C LEU A 202 0.74 -19.06 9.28
N ALA A 203 -0.02 -20.00 9.83
CA ALA A 203 -0.69 -19.84 11.11
C ALA A 203 -0.78 -21.15 11.89
N ILE A 204 -0.97 -21.06 13.21
CA ILE A 204 -1.19 -22.18 14.11
C ILE A 204 -2.33 -21.89 15.08
N TRP A 205 -3.15 -22.91 15.34
CA TRP A 205 -4.13 -22.85 16.42
C TRP A 205 -3.44 -23.08 17.77
N LYS A 206 -3.56 -22.11 18.68
CA LYS A 206 -3.14 -22.25 20.07
C LYS A 206 -4.30 -21.90 20.98
N ARG A 207 -4.85 -22.93 21.65
CA ARG A 207 -6.11 -22.86 22.40
C ARG A 207 -7.26 -22.44 21.46
N ASP A 208 -7.83 -21.26 21.68
CA ASP A 208 -8.97 -20.66 20.98
C ASP A 208 -8.56 -19.56 19.98
N ARG A 209 -7.26 -19.37 19.77
CA ARG A 209 -6.71 -18.31 18.90
C ARG A 209 -5.91 -18.89 17.74
N LEU A 210 -6.08 -18.27 16.58
CA LEU A 210 -5.24 -18.46 15.42
C LEU A 210 -4.10 -17.44 15.50
N LEU A 211 -2.86 -17.92 15.57
CA LEU A 211 -1.66 -17.12 15.70
C LEU A 211 -0.82 -17.19 14.42
N PRO A 212 -0.12 -16.12 14.02
CA PRO A 212 0.81 -16.19 12.90
C PRO A 212 2.03 -17.05 13.27
N ILE A 213 2.59 -17.78 12.30
CA ILE A 213 3.87 -18.47 12.46
C ILE A 213 4.97 -17.53 11.98
N ASP A 214 5.88 -17.17 12.89
CA ASP A 214 7.01 -16.30 12.57
C ASP A 214 8.10 -17.11 11.86
N ARG A 215 8.14 -17.06 10.52
CA ARG A 215 9.11 -17.82 9.72
C ARG A 215 10.57 -17.39 9.94
N GLN A 216 10.83 -16.27 10.62
CA GLN A 216 12.20 -15.81 10.87
C GLN A 216 12.97 -16.69 11.86
N LEU A 217 12.30 -17.55 12.64
CA LEU A 217 12.96 -18.40 13.64
C LEU A 217 13.41 -19.78 13.11
N GLU A 218 12.95 -20.22 11.94
CA GLU A 218 13.27 -21.56 11.43
C GLU A 218 14.57 -21.62 10.61
N CYS A 219 15.10 -20.49 10.13
CA CYS A 219 16.41 -20.45 9.43
C CYS A 219 17.62 -20.38 10.38
N GLY A 220 17.43 -20.30 11.71
CA GLY A 220 18.51 -20.15 12.69
C GLY A 220 18.97 -21.43 13.38
N LEU A 221 18.39 -22.60 13.08
CA LEU A 221 18.69 -23.88 13.74
C LEU A 221 19.19 -24.98 12.79
N ALA A 222 19.68 -24.60 11.62
CA ALA A 222 20.43 -25.48 10.73
C ALA A 222 21.91 -25.04 10.69
N LEU A 223 22.63 -25.28 11.79
CA LEU A 223 24.09 -25.37 11.84
C LEU A 223 24.48 -26.61 12.64
#